data_AF-A0A150I250-F1
#
_entry.id   AF-A0A150I250-F1
#
_cell.length_a   1.000
_cell.length_b   1.000
_cell.length_c   1.000
_cell.angle_alpha   90.00
_cell.angle_beta   90.00
_cell.angle_gamma   90.00
#
_symmetry.space_group_name_H-M   'P 1'
#
loop_
_entity.id
_entity.type
_entity.pdbx_description
1 polymer ?
#
loop_
_entity_poly.entity_id
_entity_poly.type
_entity_poly.pdbx_seq_one_letter_code
_entity_poly.pdbx_strand_id
1 'polypeptide(L)'
;MDGLIFQIALFLILFSVGWGFGRHIEQKHLRELDEKEKQFAYIRVDTNRFVQTIAHGQMVSSNVVISHDYFKYILANIQNFFGGRLTSYESVVERARREAMLRLKQEADRIGANHIMGVRMSTTELGMQGGMVEVFAYGTAIVNHH
;
A
#
# COMPACT_ATOMS: atom_id res chain seq x y z
N MET A 1 18.16 22.21 -36.66
CA MET A 1 18.54 21.96 -35.24
C MET A 1 17.47 22.49 -34.29
N ASP A 2 16.75 23.54 -34.66
CA ASP A 2 15.73 24.21 -33.85
C ASP A 2 14.54 23.31 -33.45
N GLY A 3 14.07 22.44 -34.34
CA GLY A 3 12.98 21.49 -34.03
C GLY A 3 13.34 20.45 -32.97
N LEU A 4 14.60 20.01 -32.91
CA LEU A 4 15.09 19.04 -31.93
C LEU A 4 15.14 19.67 -30.53
N ILE A 5 15.65 20.90 -30.44
CA ILE A 5 15.74 21.64 -29.18
C ILE A 5 14.34 21.88 -28.61
N PHE A 6 13.39 22.27 -29.46
CA PHE A 6 12.00 22.46 -29.06
C PHE A 6 11.35 21.17 -28.53
N GLN A 7 11.55 20.04 -29.22
CA GLN A 7 11.04 18.74 -28.77
C GLN A 7 11.63 18.30 -27.42
N ILE A 8 12.93 18.48 -27.23
CA ILE A 8 13.61 18.17 -25.97
C ILE A 8 13.09 19.06 -24.84
N ALA A 9 12.96 20.37 -25.09
CA ALA A 9 12.43 21.30 -24.11
C ALA A 9 10.98 20.95 -23.70
N LEU A 10 10.13 20.67 -24.69
CA LEU A 10 8.75 20.26 -24.45
C LEU A 10 8.67 18.94 -23.64
N PHE A 11 9.50 17.96 -23.99
CA PHE A 11 9.59 16.69 -23.26
C PHE A 11 10.00 16.90 -21.81
N LEU A 12 11.05 17.71 -21.56
CA LEU A 12 11.52 18.00 -20.21
C LEU A 12 10.46 18.70 -19.36
N ILE A 13 9.71 19.64 -19.95
CA ILE A 13 8.61 20.33 -19.26
C ILE A 13 7.52 19.33 -18.86
N LEU A 14 7.03 18.52 -19.82
CA LEU A 14 6.00 17.52 -19.54
C LEU A 14 6.47 16.47 -18.52
N PHE A 15 7.74 16.07 -18.59
CA PHE A 15 8.36 15.15 -17.65
C PHE A 15 8.41 15.74 -16.24
N SER A 16 8.90 16.97 -16.08
CA SER A 16 8.98 17.64 -14.77
C SER A 16 7.59 17.85 -14.17
N VAL A 17 6.61 18.22 -14.98
CA VAL A 17 5.21 18.36 -14.55
C VAL A 17 4.66 17.01 -14.09
N GLY A 18 4.76 15.97 -14.91
CA GLY A 18 4.28 14.63 -14.57
C GLY A 18 4.94 14.07 -13.31
N TRP A 19 6.26 14.24 -13.16
CA TRP A 19 7.00 13.83 -11.97
C TRP A 19 6.54 14.58 -10.72
N GLY A 20 6.36 15.90 -10.83
CA GLY A 20 5.88 16.75 -9.74
C GLY A 20 4.49 16.36 -9.26
N PHE A 21 3.55 16.19 -10.20
CA PHE A 21 2.19 15.75 -9.88
C PHE A 21 2.16 14.33 -9.29
N GLY A 22 2.91 13.39 -9.86
CA GLY A 22 3.00 12.01 -9.34
C GLY A 22 3.49 11.97 -7.89
N ARG A 23 4.58 12.69 -7.60
CA ARG A 23 5.12 12.80 -6.24
C ARG A 23 4.14 13.49 -5.29
N HIS A 24 3.43 14.52 -5.75
CA HIS A 24 2.45 15.22 -4.92
C HIS A 24 1.25 14.33 -4.54
N ILE A 25 0.69 13.59 -5.52
CA ILE A 25 -0.42 12.66 -5.27
C ILE A 25 0.00 11.58 -4.29
N GLU A 26 1.22 11.03 -4.45
CA GLU A 26 1.75 10.03 -3.53
C GLU A 26 1.88 10.57 -2.11
N GLN A 27 2.47 11.75 -1.94
CA GLN A 27 2.62 12.36 -0.62
C GLN A 27 1.27 12.67 0.02
N LYS A 28 0.29 13.13 -0.76
CA LYS A 28 -1.08 13.35 -0.27
C LYS A 28 -1.71 12.05 0.22
N HIS A 29 -1.57 10.96 -0.56
CA HIS A 29 -2.12 9.66 -0.18
C HIS A 29 -1.46 9.09 1.08
N LEU A 30 -0.15 9.30 1.25
CA LEU A 30 0.55 8.91 2.49
C LEU A 30 0.01 9.65 3.72
N ARG A 31 -0.29 10.94 3.60
CA ARG A 31 -0.92 11.71 4.69
C ARG A 31 -2.32 11.21 5.02
N GLU A 32 -3.11 10.87 4.00
CA GLU A 32 -4.43 10.29 4.19
C GLU A 32 -4.36 8.93 4.91
N LEU A 33 -3.39 8.10 4.57
CA LEU A 33 -3.10 6.85 5.29
C LEU A 33 -2.78 7.12 6.75
N ASP A 34 -1.89 8.08 7.05
CA ASP A 34 -1.52 8.44 8.43
C ASP A 34 -2.74 8.89 9.26
N GLU A 35 -3.63 9.69 8.68
CA GLU A 35 -4.85 10.16 9.34
C GLU A 35 -5.81 9.01 9.64
N LYS A 36 -6.06 8.13 8.67
CA LYS A 36 -6.94 6.98 8.85
C LYS A 36 -6.34 5.96 9.82
N GLU A 37 -5.03 5.73 9.80
CA GLU A 37 -4.37 4.85 10.76
C GLU A 37 -4.56 5.32 12.21
N LYS A 38 -4.53 6.64 12.45
CA LYS A 38 -4.87 7.22 13.76
C LYS A 38 -6.35 6.99 14.11
N GLN A 39 -7.25 7.15 13.15
CA GLN A 39 -8.68 6.92 13.35
C GLN A 39 -8.96 5.49 13.82
N PHE A 40 -8.33 4.47 13.22
CA PHE A 40 -8.52 3.06 13.57
C PHE A 40 -7.45 2.52 14.53
N ALA A 41 -6.77 3.40 15.28
CA ALA A 41 -5.72 2.99 16.22
C ALA A 41 -6.28 2.22 17.44
N TYR A 42 -7.56 2.43 17.79
CA TYR A 42 -8.21 1.71 18.90
C TYR A 42 -8.43 0.22 18.62
N ILE A 43 -8.47 -0.17 17.34
CA ILE A 43 -8.60 -1.59 16.95
C ILE A 43 -7.25 -2.27 17.15
N ARG A 44 -7.19 -3.15 18.15
CA ARG A 44 -6.01 -3.97 18.42
C ARG A 44 -5.82 -4.98 17.32
N VAL A 45 -4.57 -5.32 17.03
CA VAL A 45 -4.22 -6.34 16.04
C VAL A 45 -3.13 -7.22 16.63
N ASP A 46 -3.31 -8.54 16.53
CA ASP A 46 -2.28 -9.52 16.87
C ASP A 46 -2.02 -10.49 15.71
N THR A 47 -0.84 -11.12 15.75
CA THR A 47 -0.42 -12.12 14.76
C THR A 47 -0.25 -13.51 15.38
N ASN A 48 -0.69 -13.71 16.62
CA ASN A 48 -0.47 -14.95 17.35
C ASN A 48 -1.22 -16.10 16.68
N ARG A 49 -0.60 -17.28 16.62
CA ARG A 49 -1.19 -18.47 15.96
C ARG A 49 -2.08 -19.30 16.89
N PHE A 50 -1.76 -19.35 18.18
CA PHE A 50 -2.34 -20.34 19.12
C PHE A 50 -3.13 -19.71 20.27
N VAL A 51 -3.72 -18.53 20.04
CA VAL A 51 -4.61 -17.90 21.03
C VAL A 51 -6.03 -18.30 20.70
N GLN A 52 -6.70 -18.95 21.64
CA GLN A 52 -8.13 -19.24 21.55
C GLN A 52 -8.91 -18.21 22.35
N THR A 53 -10.09 -17.86 21.86
CA THR A 53 -11.03 -16.99 22.55
C THR A 53 -12.40 -17.63 22.53
N ILE A 54 -13.17 -17.40 23.60
CA ILE A 54 -14.58 -17.77 23.66
C ILE A 54 -15.50 -16.66 23.11
N ALA A 55 -14.93 -15.48 22.82
CA ALA A 55 -15.68 -14.37 22.23
C ALA A 55 -16.16 -14.75 20.83
N HIS A 56 -17.36 -14.29 20.47
CA HIS A 56 -17.88 -14.47 19.13
C HIS A 56 -16.99 -13.70 18.14
N GLY A 57 -16.45 -14.42 17.17
CA GLY A 57 -15.56 -13.87 16.16
C GLY A 57 -16.07 -14.08 14.75
N GLN A 58 -15.75 -13.12 13.88
CA GLN A 58 -16.05 -13.18 12.45
C GLN A 58 -14.77 -13.01 11.65
N MET A 59 -14.58 -13.83 10.62
CA MET A 59 -13.47 -13.63 9.69
C MET A 59 -13.68 -12.33 8.91
N VAL A 60 -12.66 -11.49 8.90
CA VAL A 60 -12.59 -10.28 8.07
C VAL A 60 -11.42 -10.39 7.13
N SER A 61 -11.55 -9.78 5.95
CA SER A 61 -10.51 -9.79 4.94
C SER A 61 -10.54 -8.53 4.10
N SER A 62 -9.44 -8.23 3.43
CA SER A 62 -9.30 -7.07 2.56
C SER A 62 -8.24 -7.31 1.49
N ASN A 63 -8.43 -6.66 0.35
CA ASN A 63 -7.50 -6.71 -0.78
C ASN A 63 -7.16 -5.29 -1.24
N VAL A 64 -5.91 -5.12 -1.64
CA VAL A 64 -5.40 -3.89 -2.24
C VAL A 64 -4.49 -4.26 -3.39
N VAL A 65 -4.72 -3.65 -4.55
CA VAL A 65 -3.80 -3.73 -5.70
C VAL A 65 -3.27 -2.33 -5.97
N ILE A 66 -1.95 -2.16 -5.97
CA ILE A 66 -1.29 -0.90 -6.30
C ILE A 66 -0.37 -1.12 -7.50
N SER A 67 -0.54 -0.30 -8.54
CA SER A 67 0.41 -0.19 -9.64
C SER A 67 1.55 0.75 -9.28
N HIS A 68 2.76 0.46 -9.75
CA HIS A 68 3.78 1.49 -9.86
C HIS A 68 3.38 2.48 -10.97
N ASP A 69 3.84 3.72 -10.83
CA ASP A 69 3.75 4.71 -11.90
C ASP A 69 4.94 4.58 -12.85
N TYR A 70 4.78 5.16 -14.05
CA TYR A 70 5.80 5.12 -15.11
C TYR A 70 7.17 5.63 -14.65
N PHE A 71 7.20 6.62 -13.76
CA PHE A 71 8.45 7.19 -13.25
C PHE A 71 9.17 6.24 -12.30
N LYS A 72 8.43 5.58 -11.40
CA LYS A 72 8.96 4.54 -10.52
C LYS A 72 9.50 3.34 -11.29
N TYR A 73 8.86 2.98 -12.39
CA TYR A 73 9.36 1.95 -13.30
C TYR A 73 10.71 2.33 -13.91
N ILE A 74 10.84 3.55 -14.46
CA ILE A 74 12.13 4.04 -14.99
C ILE A 74 13.20 4.06 -13.89
N LEU A 75 12.87 4.59 -12.71
CA LEU A 75 13.82 4.67 -11.59
C LEU A 75 14.24 3.28 -11.11
N ALA A 76 13.32 2.31 -11.09
CA ALA A 76 13.64 0.92 -10.76
C ALA A 76 14.59 0.30 -11.78
N ASN A 77 14.43 0.57 -13.08
CA ASN A 77 15.35 0.07 -14.11
C ASN A 77 16.75 0.65 -13.95
N ILE A 78 16.86 1.94 -13.63
CA ILE A 78 18.14 2.58 -13.31
C ILE A 78 18.76 1.93 -12.07
N GLN A 79 17.99 1.76 -10.98
CA GLN A 79 18.45 1.13 -9.75
C GLN A 79 18.86 -0.34 -9.96
N ASN A 80 18.13 -1.09 -10.77
CA ASN A 80 18.48 -2.47 -11.15
C ASN A 80 19.84 -2.53 -11.86
N PHE A 81 20.13 -1.57 -12.73
CA PHE A 81 21.41 -1.51 -13.43
C PHE A 81 22.60 -1.30 -12.49
N PHE A 82 22.44 -0.42 -11.49
CA PHE A 82 23.48 -0.16 -10.49
C PHE A 82 23.49 -1.18 -9.33
N GLY A 83 22.43 -1.96 -9.18
CA GLY A 83 22.20 -2.87 -8.05
C GLY A 83 21.75 -2.16 -6.77
N GLY A 84 21.51 -2.95 -5.72
CA GLY A 84 21.08 -2.44 -4.40
C GLY A 84 19.57 -2.51 -4.18
N ARG A 85 19.05 -1.65 -3.28
CA ARG A 85 17.63 -1.63 -2.89
C ARG A 85 16.77 -0.89 -3.92
N LEU A 86 15.68 -1.53 -4.35
CA LEU A 86 14.68 -0.92 -5.24
C LEU A 86 13.70 -0.05 -4.46
N THR A 87 14.19 1.12 -4.01
CA THR A 87 13.42 2.05 -3.17
C THR A 87 12.07 2.46 -3.79
N SER A 88 11.98 2.53 -5.12
CA SER A 88 10.72 2.82 -5.82
C SER A 88 9.68 1.70 -5.66
N TYR A 89 10.11 0.45 -5.70
CA TYR A 89 9.26 -0.73 -5.46
C TYR A 89 8.93 -0.88 -3.97
N GLU A 90 9.90 -0.68 -3.08
CA GLU A 90 9.69 -0.75 -1.63
C GLU A 90 8.57 0.20 -1.18
N SER A 91 8.56 1.43 -1.70
CA SER A 91 7.51 2.43 -1.45
C SER A 91 6.12 1.99 -1.95
N VAL A 92 6.04 1.22 -3.03
CA VAL A 92 4.76 0.69 -3.55
C VAL A 92 4.24 -0.42 -2.64
N VAL A 93 5.11 -1.36 -2.24
CA VAL A 93 4.76 -2.48 -1.35
C VAL A 93 4.38 -1.99 0.03
N GLU A 94 5.10 -1.00 0.57
CA GLU A 94 4.80 -0.40 1.88
C GLU A 94 3.40 0.22 1.89
N ARG A 95 3.07 1.06 0.90
CA ARG A 95 1.73 1.65 0.78
C ARG A 95 0.64 0.59 0.66
N ALA A 96 0.88 -0.47 -0.12
CA ALA A 96 -0.10 -1.54 -0.30
C ALA A 96 -0.38 -2.28 1.01
N ARG A 97 0.65 -2.55 1.82
CA ARG A 97 0.49 -3.17 3.15
C ARG A 97 -0.27 -2.29 4.13
N ARG A 98 0.05 -0.99 4.16
CA ARG A 98 -0.63 -0.02 5.02
C ARG A 98 -2.11 0.10 4.67
N GLU A 99 -2.42 0.28 3.39
CA GLU A 99 -3.80 0.35 2.89
C GLU A 99 -4.56 -0.96 3.15
N ALA A 100 -3.93 -2.14 2.97
CA ALA A 100 -4.58 -3.42 3.23
C ALA A 100 -4.92 -3.59 4.72
N MET A 101 -3.98 -3.31 5.63
CA MET A 101 -4.26 -3.32 7.07
C MET A 101 -5.36 -2.35 7.44
N LEU A 102 -5.35 -1.15 6.85
CA LEU A 102 -6.34 -0.13 7.12
C LEU A 102 -7.75 -0.57 6.69
N ARG A 103 -7.88 -1.16 5.50
CA ARG A 103 -9.15 -1.74 5.04
C ARG A 103 -9.60 -2.90 5.90
N LEU A 104 -8.69 -3.76 6.34
CA LEU A 104 -9.01 -4.83 7.29
C LEU A 104 -9.58 -4.28 8.61
N LYS A 105 -9.00 -3.20 9.12
CA LYS A 105 -9.51 -2.48 10.29
C LYS A 105 -10.86 -1.83 10.05
N GLN A 106 -11.10 -1.29 8.85
CA GLN A 106 -12.41 -0.77 8.48
C GLN A 106 -13.48 -1.87 8.44
N GLU A 107 -13.16 -3.06 7.93
CA GLU A 107 -14.10 -4.20 7.98
C GLU A 107 -14.41 -4.61 9.41
N ALA A 108 -13.40 -4.63 10.30
CA ALA A 108 -13.61 -4.91 11.71
C ALA A 108 -14.48 -3.84 12.39
N ASP A 109 -14.24 -2.56 12.10
CA ASP A 109 -15.04 -1.45 12.63
C ASP A 109 -16.52 -1.54 12.23
N ARG A 110 -16.79 -1.88 10.96
CA ARG A 110 -18.17 -2.01 10.44
C ARG A 110 -19.01 -3.03 11.20
N ILE A 111 -18.38 -4.05 11.77
CA ILE A 111 -19.05 -5.08 12.58
C ILE A 111 -18.93 -4.81 14.09
N GLY A 112 -18.45 -3.63 14.49
CA GLY A 112 -18.30 -3.21 15.88
C GLY A 112 -17.15 -3.90 16.62
N ALA A 113 -16.24 -4.56 15.91
CA ALA A 113 -15.11 -5.24 16.52
C ALA A 113 -13.99 -4.25 16.89
N ASN A 114 -13.31 -4.52 18.00
CA ASN A 114 -12.22 -3.69 18.52
C ASN A 114 -10.89 -4.46 18.61
N HIS A 115 -10.87 -5.71 18.14
CA HIS A 115 -9.67 -6.54 18.11
C HIS A 115 -9.71 -7.48 16.91
N ILE A 116 -8.60 -7.58 16.16
CA ILE A 116 -8.42 -8.52 15.06
C ILE A 116 -7.29 -9.48 15.43
N MET A 117 -7.65 -10.75 15.60
CA MET A 117 -6.73 -11.81 16.02
C MET A 117 -6.14 -12.55 14.82
N GLY A 118 -4.90 -13.02 15.00
CA GLY A 118 -4.26 -13.92 14.05
C GLY A 118 -4.09 -13.34 12.65
N VAL A 119 -3.87 -12.03 12.53
CA VAL A 119 -3.78 -11.36 11.24
C VAL A 119 -2.64 -11.92 10.40
N ARG A 120 -2.93 -12.13 9.11
CA ARG A 120 -1.98 -12.55 8.09
C ARG A 120 -2.09 -11.64 6.88
N MET A 121 -0.96 -11.49 6.19
CA MET A 121 -0.91 -10.85 4.88
C MET A 121 -0.23 -11.76 3.89
N SER A 122 -0.74 -11.79 2.67
CA SER A 122 -0.09 -12.36 1.49
C SER A 122 0.22 -11.22 0.52
N THR A 123 1.37 -11.30 -0.16
CA THR A 123 1.77 -10.34 -1.18
C THR A 123 2.01 -11.11 -2.48
N THR A 124 1.36 -10.66 -3.55
CA THR A 124 1.46 -11.29 -4.87
C THR A 124 1.85 -10.21 -5.89
N GLU A 125 2.86 -10.52 -6.69
CA GLU A 125 3.22 -9.68 -7.83
C GLU A 125 2.29 -10.00 -9.01
N LEU A 126 1.77 -8.96 -9.65
CA LEU A 126 0.83 -9.05 -10.77
C LEU A 126 1.39 -8.33 -12.01
N GLY A 127 1.08 -8.88 -13.19
CA GLY A 127 1.47 -8.35 -14.50
C GLY A 127 2.70 -9.04 -15.11
N MET A 128 2.76 -9.12 -16.45
CA MET A 128 3.77 -9.90 -17.20
C MET A 128 5.22 -9.41 -17.02
N GLN A 129 5.43 -8.17 -16.59
CA GLN A 129 6.76 -7.57 -16.43
C GLN A 129 7.04 -7.10 -15.00
N GLY A 130 6.17 -7.46 -14.05
CA GLY A 130 6.19 -6.87 -12.72
C GLY A 130 5.71 -5.42 -12.78
N GLY A 131 4.61 -5.14 -12.10
CA GLY A 131 4.26 -3.74 -11.93
C GLY A 131 3.05 -3.38 -11.13
N MET A 132 2.31 -4.40 -10.73
CA MET A 132 1.31 -4.27 -9.71
C MET A 132 1.67 -5.19 -8.56
N VAL A 133 1.36 -4.75 -7.35
CA VAL A 133 1.42 -5.58 -6.16
C VAL A 133 0.03 -5.70 -5.59
N GLU A 134 -0.40 -6.94 -5.37
CA GLU A 134 -1.56 -7.26 -4.56
C GLU A 134 -1.11 -7.55 -3.13
N VAL A 135 -1.82 -6.97 -2.16
CA VAL A 135 -1.74 -7.36 -0.77
C VAL A 135 -3.13 -7.79 -0.31
N PHE A 136 -3.22 -9.07 0.05
CA PHE A 136 -4.39 -9.66 0.71
C PHE A 136 -4.12 -9.72 2.21
N ALA A 137 -5.01 -9.16 3.03
CA ALA A 137 -4.94 -9.24 4.48
C ALA A 137 -6.20 -9.90 5.04
N TYR A 138 -6.05 -10.77 6.04
CA TYR A 138 -7.19 -11.42 6.70
C TYR A 138 -6.90 -11.70 8.17
N GLY A 139 -7.96 -11.89 8.95
CA GLY A 139 -7.90 -12.26 10.36
C GLY A 139 -9.29 -12.52 10.93
N THR A 140 -9.37 -12.70 12.25
CA THR A 140 -10.64 -12.90 12.96
C THR A 140 -10.92 -11.70 13.83
N ALA A 141 -11.95 -10.92 13.49
CA ALA A 141 -12.40 -9.78 14.25
C ALA A 141 -13.33 -10.23 15.39
N ILE A 142 -13.09 -9.71 16.59
CA ILE A 142 -13.87 -9.99 17.80
C ILE A 142 -14.21 -8.68 18.52
N VAL A 143 -15.31 -8.70 19.27
CA VAL A 143 -15.58 -7.69 20.29
C VAL A 143 -14.92 -8.16 21.59
N ASN A 144 -13.92 -7.42 22.05
CA ASN A 144 -13.21 -7.69 23.28
C ASN A 144 -13.64 -6.67 24.34
N HIS A 145 -14.39 -7.12 25.34
CA HIS A 145 -14.74 -6.34 26.52
C HIS A 145 -13.59 -6.47 27.52
N HIS A 146 -12.52 -5.69 27.32
CA HIS A 146 -11.52 -5.52 28.36
C HIS A 146 -12.04 -4.61 29.47
#